data_AF-A0A8H4SCP0-F1
#
_entry.id   AF-A0A8H4SCP0-F1
#
_cell.length_a   1.000
_cell.length_b   1.000
_cell.length_c   1.000
_cell.angle_alpha   90.00
_cell.angle_beta   90.00
_cell.angle_gamma   90.00
#
_symmetry.space_group_name_H-M   'P 1'
#
loop_
_entity.id
_entity.type
_entity.pdbx_description
1 polymer ?
#
loop_
_entity_poly.entity_id
_entity_poly.type
_entity_poly.pdbx_seq_one_letter_code
_entity_poly.pdbx_strand_id
1 'polypeptide(L)'
;MVRTSQIARDSTEEPIRWIQRHYVDHQGNPVILGKVASHGKQFYQPEPNELESYRLQVYSTAPIEPEEFKNLYEYFYSEFDQFPFLEIYSYNPPDGLACVEHQRHEVAYRKHLHAEQREGLPPLIPTMKIGSKDEFMSGFCFLLTSKSYLQGGYRVNDHGTGPYWITFDRSLPAATKKLPMIKRLGSPATKLETFMEWGISVDPEIRDIKVDITTDQNGFGFDIKDLMIGRCSTYVYGQFDYGLYEPPPPAPSETPSVQHIQEALEQQQTAEIQSLNLNLLRLTWGSENSTITITNHSSDGECDLQYVIYVQFLADIEQKRATLLETTACTFTAAIISYLPVSKTVYFEFRIPSSPSLSSLISAPPNGFDIGASHEFEVGSGTFIRALPQGSRDYSFRPFAHHYFTVILDKAAFIQEPGVLFFTLWVDPALEIEIDPDSTTDPIIETCRSAGIYEATRRLGMLSVEENIYDSARKLTREEHRELLSLSPEEYEQKMNF
;
A
#
# COMPACT_ATOMS: atom_id res chain seq x y z
N MET A 1 -74.75 20.97 2.31
CA MET A 1 -73.53 21.60 1.75
C MET A 1 -72.34 21.10 2.54
N VAL A 2 -71.60 20.13 1.99
CA VAL A 2 -70.35 19.64 2.56
C VAL A 2 -69.29 19.96 1.52
N ARG A 3 -68.35 20.87 1.86
CA ARG A 3 -67.18 21.18 1.02
C ARG A 3 -66.13 20.12 1.28
N THR A 4 -65.92 19.24 0.32
CA THR A 4 -64.78 18.32 0.29
C THR A 4 -63.54 19.14 -0.05
N SER A 5 -62.67 19.37 0.92
CA SER A 5 -61.33 19.89 0.70
C SER A 5 -60.51 18.84 -0.05
N GLN A 6 -60.22 19.10 -1.32
CA GLN A 6 -59.14 18.42 -2.02
C GLN A 6 -57.84 18.79 -1.31
N ILE A 7 -57.27 17.82 -0.59
CA ILE A 7 -55.87 17.88 -0.18
C ILE A 7 -55.07 17.77 -1.48
N ALA A 8 -54.52 18.88 -1.93
CA ALA A 8 -53.45 18.85 -2.91
C ALA A 8 -52.34 17.99 -2.30
N ARG A 9 -52.01 16.87 -2.95
CA ARG A 9 -50.73 16.22 -2.72
C ARG A 9 -49.67 17.25 -3.12
N ASP A 10 -48.91 17.74 -2.16
CA ASP A 10 -47.64 18.42 -2.43
C ASP A 10 -46.76 17.43 -3.20
N SER A 11 -46.81 17.53 -4.53
CA SER A 11 -45.82 16.94 -5.41
C SER A 11 -44.77 18.01 -5.70
N THR A 12 -43.88 18.24 -4.75
CA THR A 12 -42.67 19.05 -4.95
C THR A 12 -41.45 18.28 -4.47
N GLU A 13 -41.24 17.08 -5.03
CA GLU A 13 -39.88 16.58 -5.17
C GLU A 13 -39.30 17.27 -6.41
N GLU A 14 -38.68 18.43 -6.19
CA GLU A 14 -37.93 19.12 -7.24
C GLU A 14 -36.78 18.23 -7.73
N PRO A 15 -36.45 18.25 -9.04
CA PRO A 15 -35.48 17.32 -9.60
C PRO A 15 -34.11 17.51 -8.99
N ILE A 16 -33.57 16.40 -8.49
CA ILE A 16 -32.21 16.24 -8.02
C ILE A 16 -31.25 16.49 -9.21
N ARG A 17 -30.20 17.31 -9.01
CA ARG A 17 -29.22 17.64 -10.06
C ARG A 17 -27.78 17.54 -9.56
N TRP A 18 -26.86 17.35 -10.50
CA TRP A 18 -25.43 17.47 -10.25
C TRP A 18 -25.02 18.94 -10.01
N ILE A 19 -24.19 19.16 -9.00
CA ILE A 19 -23.52 20.44 -8.72
C ILE A 19 -22.03 20.18 -8.49
N GLN A 20 -21.18 21.11 -8.93
CA GLN A 20 -19.72 20.94 -8.83
C GLN A 20 -18.98 22.25 -8.58
N ARG A 21 -17.74 22.11 -8.07
CA ARG A 21 -16.70 23.14 -8.12
C ARG A 21 -15.43 22.57 -8.75
N HIS A 22 -14.58 23.46 -9.24
CA HIS A 22 -13.27 23.11 -9.78
C HIS A 22 -12.16 23.67 -8.90
N TYR A 23 -11.04 22.98 -8.86
CA TYR A 23 -9.77 23.48 -8.36
C TYR A 23 -8.63 22.74 -9.07
N VAL A 24 -7.38 23.05 -8.72
CA VAL A 24 -6.20 22.37 -9.25
C VAL A 24 -5.52 21.53 -8.18
N ASP A 25 -5.00 20.37 -8.57
CA ASP A 25 -4.17 19.53 -7.71
C ASP A 25 -2.74 20.11 -7.54
N HIS A 26 -1.88 19.40 -6.81
CA HIS A 26 -0.48 19.76 -6.59
C HIS A 26 0.37 19.84 -7.87
N GLN A 27 -0.08 19.23 -8.97
CA GLN A 27 0.60 19.27 -10.29
C GLN A 27 -0.02 20.31 -11.23
N GLY A 28 -1.12 20.96 -10.83
CA GLY A 28 -1.85 21.92 -11.63
C GLY A 28 -2.94 21.30 -12.53
N ASN A 29 -3.23 20.00 -12.41
CA ASN A 29 -4.29 19.38 -13.20
C ASN A 29 -5.67 19.78 -12.67
N PRO A 30 -6.68 19.92 -13.54
CA PRO A 30 -8.05 20.23 -13.12
C PRO A 30 -8.67 19.07 -12.35
N VAL A 31 -9.28 19.38 -11.21
CA VAL A 31 -10.04 18.45 -10.36
C VAL A 31 -11.48 18.92 -10.24
N ILE A 32 -12.41 17.99 -10.40
CA ILE A 32 -13.84 18.25 -10.18
C ILE A 32 -14.20 17.71 -8.80
N LEU A 33 -14.76 18.56 -7.94
CA LEU A 33 -15.45 18.09 -6.75
C LEU A 33 -16.95 18.31 -6.97
N GLY A 34 -17.70 17.23 -7.00
CA GLY A 34 -19.13 17.27 -7.28
C GLY A 34 -19.95 16.40 -6.37
N LYS A 35 -21.24 16.73 -6.30
CA LYS A 35 -22.26 15.93 -5.63
C LYS A 35 -23.59 16.12 -6.33
N VAL A 36 -24.53 15.27 -5.98
CA VAL A 36 -25.92 15.38 -6.37
C VAL A 36 -26.70 16.11 -5.26
N ALA A 37 -27.52 17.10 -5.61
CA ALA A 37 -28.26 17.93 -4.65
C ALA A 37 -29.63 18.37 -5.18
N SER A 38 -30.57 18.65 -4.27
CA SER A 38 -31.87 19.25 -4.60
C SER A 38 -31.72 20.68 -5.12
N HIS A 39 -32.69 21.13 -5.90
CA HIS A 39 -32.70 22.46 -6.50
C HIS A 39 -32.70 23.58 -5.43
N GLY A 40 -31.98 24.68 -5.71
CA GLY A 40 -31.84 25.82 -4.78
C GLY A 40 -30.77 25.69 -3.68
N LYS A 41 -30.18 24.50 -3.46
CA LYS A 41 -29.11 24.32 -2.46
C LYS A 41 -27.74 24.77 -2.94
N GLN A 42 -26.97 25.36 -2.04
CA GLN A 42 -25.58 25.74 -2.30
C GLN A 42 -24.65 24.54 -2.16
N PHE A 43 -23.50 24.58 -2.84
CA PHE A 43 -22.55 23.46 -2.90
C PHE A 43 -22.05 22.97 -1.53
N TYR A 44 -21.86 23.87 -0.56
CA TYR A 44 -21.40 23.54 0.79
C TYR A 44 -22.51 23.53 1.85
N GLN A 45 -23.78 23.69 1.46
CA GLN A 45 -24.87 23.66 2.42
C GLN A 45 -25.07 22.22 2.91
N PRO A 46 -25.03 21.97 4.23
CA PRO A 46 -25.27 20.64 4.78
C PRO A 46 -26.72 20.22 4.57
N GLU A 47 -26.95 18.95 4.22
CA GLU A 47 -28.28 18.35 4.16
C GLU A 47 -28.91 18.25 5.56
N PRO A 48 -30.25 18.21 5.66
CA PRO A 48 -30.98 18.22 6.95
C PRO A 48 -30.62 17.09 7.93
N ASN A 49 -29.88 16.07 7.47
CA ASN A 49 -29.43 14.90 8.23
C ASN A 49 -27.89 14.85 8.45
N GLU A 50 -27.22 16.02 8.46
CA GLU A 50 -25.89 16.33 9.05
C GLU A 50 -24.66 15.43 8.76
N LEU A 51 -24.73 14.44 7.87
CA LEU A 51 -23.62 13.53 7.56
C LEU A 51 -22.97 13.77 6.18
N GLU A 52 -23.29 14.89 5.51
CA GLU A 52 -22.61 15.29 4.28
C GLU A 52 -21.19 15.77 4.54
N SER A 53 -20.19 14.92 4.32
CA SER A 53 -18.80 15.39 4.45
C SER A 53 -17.73 14.50 3.86
N TYR A 54 -18.06 13.27 3.47
CA TYR A 54 -17.06 12.36 2.94
C TYR A 54 -16.83 12.53 1.44
N ARG A 55 -15.56 12.38 1.05
CA ARG A 55 -15.06 12.64 -0.30
C ARG A 55 -14.42 11.37 -0.82
N LEU A 56 -14.96 10.86 -1.92
CA LEU A 56 -14.43 9.74 -2.68
C LEU A 56 -13.49 10.28 -3.75
N GLN A 57 -12.21 9.93 -3.65
CA GLN A 57 -11.26 10.24 -4.71
C GLN A 57 -11.36 9.17 -5.80
N VAL A 58 -11.76 9.60 -7.00
CA VAL A 58 -12.00 8.75 -8.16
C VAL A 58 -11.07 9.19 -9.28
N TYR A 59 -10.13 8.33 -9.61
CA TYR A 59 -9.21 8.47 -10.73
C TYR A 59 -9.78 7.77 -11.95
N SER A 60 -9.46 8.25 -13.16
CA SER A 60 -9.89 7.60 -14.39
C SER A 60 -8.83 7.64 -15.46
N THR A 61 -8.58 6.49 -16.08
CA THR A 61 -7.74 6.31 -17.27
C THR A 61 -8.33 6.95 -18.52
N ALA A 62 -9.63 7.24 -18.52
CA ALA A 62 -10.32 7.92 -19.61
C ALA A 62 -11.04 9.18 -19.11
N PRO A 63 -11.17 10.22 -19.94
CA PRO A 63 -12.04 11.35 -19.62
C PRO A 63 -13.48 10.89 -19.33
N ILE A 64 -14.07 11.44 -18.27
CA ILE A 64 -15.47 11.23 -17.90
C ILE A 64 -16.26 12.43 -18.42
N GLU A 65 -17.26 12.17 -19.25
CA GLU A 65 -18.04 13.25 -19.87
C GLU A 65 -19.05 13.84 -18.86
N PRO A 66 -19.40 15.13 -18.97
CA PRO A 66 -20.32 15.77 -18.02
C PRO A 66 -21.68 15.09 -17.89
N GLU A 67 -22.19 14.50 -18.96
CA GLU A 67 -23.46 13.76 -18.99
C GLU A 67 -23.39 12.46 -18.18
N GLU A 68 -22.18 11.95 -17.94
CA GLU A 68 -21.91 10.70 -17.26
C GLU A 68 -21.77 10.85 -15.73
N PHE A 69 -21.59 12.07 -15.21
CA PHE A 69 -21.37 12.30 -13.77
C PHE A 69 -22.50 11.79 -12.88
N LYS A 70 -23.75 11.81 -13.37
CA LYS A 70 -24.88 11.27 -12.62
C LYS A 70 -24.78 9.75 -12.50
N ASN A 71 -24.46 9.05 -13.57
CA ASN A 71 -24.30 7.59 -13.57
C ASN A 71 -23.12 7.20 -12.68
N LEU A 72 -22.01 7.94 -12.77
CA LEU A 72 -20.85 7.76 -11.90
C LEU A 72 -21.22 7.95 -10.42
N TYR A 73 -22.00 9.00 -10.11
CA TYR A 73 -22.49 9.22 -8.76
C TYR A 73 -23.35 8.06 -8.26
N GLU A 74 -24.33 7.63 -9.05
CA GLU A 74 -25.21 6.50 -8.75
C GLU A 74 -24.44 5.19 -8.58
N TYR A 75 -23.32 5.03 -9.30
CA TYR A 75 -22.45 3.86 -9.19
C TYR A 75 -21.76 3.75 -7.82
N PHE A 76 -21.30 4.88 -7.27
CA PHE A 76 -20.67 4.92 -5.93
C PHE A 76 -21.66 5.17 -4.80
N TYR A 77 -22.91 5.52 -5.13
CA TYR A 77 -23.98 5.73 -4.17
C TYR A 77 -24.67 4.39 -3.86
N SER A 78 -24.55 3.94 -2.62
CA SER A 78 -25.44 2.92 -2.07
C SER A 78 -26.60 3.57 -1.31
N GLU A 79 -27.68 2.82 -1.05
CA GLU A 79 -28.94 3.22 -0.39
C GLU A 79 -28.78 3.77 1.06
N PHE A 80 -27.80 4.64 1.31
CA PHE A 80 -27.54 5.36 2.55
C PHE A 80 -28.21 6.73 2.55
N ASP A 81 -28.54 7.17 3.77
CA ASP A 81 -28.80 8.57 4.11
C ASP A 81 -27.55 9.48 4.00
N GLN A 82 -26.41 8.98 3.50
CA GLN A 82 -25.15 9.70 3.39
C GLN A 82 -24.72 9.89 1.94
N PHE A 83 -24.74 11.13 1.49
CA PHE A 83 -24.38 11.54 0.13
C PHE A 83 -22.86 11.81 0.03
N PRO A 84 -22.08 11.00 -0.71
CA PRO A 84 -20.66 11.28 -0.89
C PRO A 84 -20.48 12.49 -1.80
N PHE A 85 -19.36 13.20 -1.64
CA PHE A 85 -18.80 14.00 -2.72
C PHE A 85 -17.88 13.11 -3.56
N LEU A 86 -17.95 13.23 -4.88
CA LEU A 86 -16.95 12.65 -5.77
C LEU A 86 -15.90 13.71 -6.09
N GLU A 87 -14.64 13.36 -5.89
CA GLU A 87 -13.46 14.12 -6.24
C GLU A 87 -12.79 13.43 -7.41
N ILE A 88 -13.06 13.93 -8.63
CA ILE A 88 -12.75 13.26 -9.89
C ILE A 88 -11.44 13.80 -10.46
N TYR A 89 -10.52 12.88 -10.72
CA TYR A 89 -9.22 13.10 -11.35
C TYR A 89 -9.18 12.43 -12.73
N SER A 90 -9.21 13.23 -13.80
CA SER A 90 -9.24 12.73 -15.18
C SER A 90 -7.93 12.98 -15.94
N TYR A 91 -6.78 12.93 -15.25
CA TYR A 91 -5.46 13.14 -15.87
C TYR A 91 -4.87 11.88 -16.53
N ASN A 92 -5.62 10.79 -16.63
CA ASN A 92 -5.20 9.51 -17.20
C ASN A 92 -3.95 8.91 -16.50
N PRO A 93 -4.05 8.53 -15.21
CA PRO A 93 -2.98 7.80 -14.56
C PRO A 93 -2.77 6.44 -15.23
N PRO A 94 -1.51 5.96 -15.37
CA PRO A 94 -1.22 4.70 -16.03
C PRO A 94 -1.74 3.47 -15.27
N ASP A 95 -1.79 3.52 -13.94
CA ASP A 95 -2.20 2.41 -13.08
C ASP A 95 -2.54 2.87 -11.65
N GLY A 96 -2.88 1.91 -10.77
CA GLY A 96 -3.22 2.18 -9.38
C GLY A 96 -2.06 2.69 -8.52
N LEU A 97 -0.81 2.34 -8.84
CA LEU A 97 0.37 2.80 -8.09
C LEU A 97 0.62 4.30 -8.34
N ALA A 98 0.42 4.76 -9.58
CA ALA A 98 0.47 6.18 -9.90
C ALA A 98 -0.61 7.00 -9.16
N CYS A 99 -1.79 6.40 -8.89
CA CYS A 99 -2.83 7.03 -8.08
C CYS A 99 -2.39 7.19 -6.61
N VAL A 100 -1.71 6.17 -6.05
CA VAL A 100 -1.13 6.24 -4.70
C VAL A 100 -0.07 7.33 -4.60
N GLU A 101 0.88 7.35 -5.53
CA GLU A 101 1.94 8.36 -5.59
C GLU A 101 1.35 9.77 -5.66
N HIS A 102 0.37 9.98 -6.54
CA HIS A 102 -0.34 11.25 -6.63
C HIS A 102 -1.02 11.63 -5.31
N GLN A 103 -1.83 10.75 -4.72
CA GLN A 103 -2.58 11.09 -3.50
C GLN A 103 -1.64 11.38 -2.32
N ARG A 104 -0.53 10.65 -2.15
CA ARG A 104 0.47 10.94 -1.10
C ARG A 104 0.99 12.38 -1.21
N HIS A 105 1.33 12.83 -2.42
CA HIS A 105 1.77 14.20 -2.67
C HIS A 105 0.64 15.21 -2.50
N GLU A 106 -0.58 14.88 -2.93
CA GLU A 106 -1.75 15.74 -2.77
C GLU A 106 -2.09 15.97 -1.29
N VAL A 107 -2.06 14.92 -0.46
CA VAL A 107 -2.24 15.01 0.99
C VAL A 107 -1.20 15.97 1.59
N ALA A 108 0.07 15.79 1.24
CA ALA A 108 1.17 16.64 1.71
C ALA A 108 0.98 18.11 1.30
N TYR A 109 0.69 18.35 0.02
CA TYR A 109 0.46 19.66 -0.57
C TYR A 109 -0.70 20.39 0.10
N ARG A 110 -1.86 19.71 0.26
CA ARG A 110 -3.03 20.32 0.88
C ARG A 110 -2.80 20.64 2.35
N LYS A 111 -2.14 19.76 3.11
CA LYS A 111 -1.78 20.08 4.51
C LYS A 111 -0.92 21.35 4.59
N HIS A 112 0.04 21.51 3.69
CA HIS A 112 0.86 22.71 3.61
C HIS A 112 0.03 23.97 3.29
N LEU A 113 -0.83 23.90 2.26
CA LEU A 113 -1.71 25.01 1.89
C LEU A 113 -2.65 25.44 3.03
N HIS A 114 -3.22 24.47 3.77
CA HIS A 114 -4.11 24.75 4.90
C HIS A 114 -3.35 25.35 6.09
N ALA A 115 -2.10 24.96 6.32
CA ALA A 115 -1.25 25.59 7.33
C ALA A 115 -0.97 27.07 7.03
N GLU A 116 -0.93 27.45 5.74
CA GLU A 116 -0.76 28.84 5.29
C GLU A 116 -2.05 29.69 5.30
N GLN A 117 -3.21 29.11 5.67
CA GLN A 117 -4.50 29.80 5.81
C GLN A 117 -4.98 30.57 4.56
N ARG A 118 -4.74 30.04 3.35
CA ARG A 118 -5.25 30.68 2.12
C ARG A 118 -6.77 30.49 1.98
N GLU A 119 -7.44 31.37 1.24
CA GLU A 119 -8.86 31.24 0.91
C GLU A 119 -9.07 30.34 -0.32
N GLY A 120 -10.25 29.70 -0.43
CA GLY A 120 -10.62 28.92 -1.61
C GLY A 120 -9.89 27.57 -1.78
N LEU A 121 -9.30 27.04 -0.71
CA LEU A 121 -8.44 25.87 -0.74
C LEU A 121 -9.16 24.58 -1.19
N PRO A 122 -8.43 23.66 -1.85
CA PRO A 122 -8.89 22.29 -2.00
C PRO A 122 -9.11 21.66 -0.62
N PRO A 123 -10.11 20.78 -0.49
CA PRO A 123 -10.46 20.20 0.81
C PRO A 123 -9.39 19.23 1.31
N LEU A 124 -9.18 19.15 2.63
CA LEU A 124 -8.33 18.11 3.20
C LEU A 124 -8.89 16.70 2.91
N ILE A 125 -7.96 15.74 2.78
CA ILE A 125 -8.24 14.33 2.50
C ILE A 125 -8.25 13.57 3.84
N PRO A 126 -9.37 12.94 4.22
CA PRO A 126 -9.47 12.22 5.49
C PRO A 126 -8.62 10.95 5.48
N THR A 127 -8.22 10.49 6.66
CA THR A 127 -7.74 9.13 6.87
C THR A 127 -8.91 8.16 6.76
N MET A 128 -8.62 6.94 6.37
CA MET A 128 -9.58 5.85 6.43
C MET A 128 -9.08 4.76 7.38
N LYS A 129 -10.01 4.05 8.00
CA LYS A 129 -9.74 2.77 8.64
C LYS A 129 -10.63 1.77 7.93
N ILE A 130 -10.05 0.73 7.35
CA ILE A 130 -10.81 -0.21 6.54
C ILE A 130 -11.09 -1.45 7.39
N GLY A 131 -12.37 -1.80 7.49
CA GLY A 131 -12.84 -3.05 8.07
C GLY A 131 -12.84 -3.11 9.61
N SER A 132 -13.35 -4.24 10.11
CA SER A 132 -13.37 -4.63 11.53
C SER A 132 -12.10 -5.34 12.00
N LYS A 133 -11.16 -5.58 11.08
CA LYS A 133 -9.86 -6.20 11.32
C LYS A 133 -8.78 -5.19 10.96
N ASP A 134 -8.39 -4.37 11.93
CA ASP A 134 -7.11 -3.66 12.14
C ASP A 134 -6.15 -3.31 10.97
N GLU A 135 -6.59 -3.29 9.71
CA GLU A 135 -5.81 -2.86 8.56
C GLU A 135 -5.81 -1.33 8.55
N PHE A 136 -4.82 -0.77 9.25
CA PHE A 136 -4.63 0.68 9.35
C PHE A 136 -4.02 1.23 8.04
N MET A 137 -4.83 1.27 6.97
CA MET A 137 -4.50 1.96 5.72
C MET A 137 -5.09 3.35 5.73
N SER A 138 -4.25 4.36 5.97
CA SER A 138 -4.68 5.75 6.13
C SER A 138 -5.06 6.44 4.81
N GLY A 139 -4.66 5.89 3.66
CA GLY A 139 -4.96 6.41 2.32
C GLY A 139 -5.92 5.51 1.54
N PHE A 140 -6.69 6.12 0.65
CA PHE A 140 -7.73 5.41 -0.11
C PHE A 140 -8.16 6.12 -1.40
N CYS A 141 -8.28 5.38 -2.51
CA CYS A 141 -8.92 5.88 -3.74
C CYS A 141 -9.45 4.76 -4.64
N PHE A 142 -10.21 5.17 -5.65
CA PHE A 142 -10.68 4.32 -6.75
C PHE A 142 -9.98 4.69 -8.05
N LEU A 143 -9.70 3.69 -8.89
CA LEU A 143 -9.29 3.90 -10.28
C LEU A 143 -10.25 3.22 -11.25
N LEU A 144 -10.79 4.00 -12.17
CA LEU A 144 -11.61 3.54 -13.29
C LEU A 144 -10.72 3.23 -14.49
N THR A 145 -10.67 1.96 -14.86
CA THR A 145 -10.01 1.46 -16.07
C THR A 145 -11.00 1.22 -17.22
N SER A 146 -12.30 1.29 -16.93
CA SER A 146 -13.38 1.04 -17.88
C SER A 146 -14.58 1.96 -17.60
N LYS A 147 -15.60 1.91 -18.47
CA LYS A 147 -16.86 2.65 -18.27
C LYS A 147 -17.95 1.80 -17.62
N SER A 148 -17.57 0.82 -16.79
CA SER A 148 -18.50 -0.07 -16.08
C SER A 148 -19.61 0.66 -15.31
N TYR A 149 -19.32 1.86 -14.80
CA TYR A 149 -20.29 2.74 -14.14
C TYR A 149 -21.49 3.17 -15.00
N LEU A 150 -21.42 3.03 -16.33
CA LEU A 150 -22.56 3.33 -17.23
C LEU A 150 -23.66 2.25 -17.19
N GLN A 151 -23.31 1.01 -16.88
CA GLN A 151 -24.25 -0.10 -16.82
C GLN A 151 -24.71 -0.41 -15.39
N GLY A 152 -23.99 0.08 -14.38
CA GLY A 152 -24.28 -0.18 -12.97
C GLY A 152 -23.65 -1.47 -12.45
N GLY A 153 -24.12 -1.93 -11.29
CA GLY A 153 -23.49 -3.00 -10.51
C GLY A 153 -23.63 -4.43 -11.04
N TYR A 154 -23.71 -4.69 -12.35
CA TYR A 154 -23.90 -6.06 -12.85
C TYR A 154 -22.58 -6.85 -12.93
N ARG A 155 -22.62 -8.15 -12.61
CA ARG A 155 -21.46 -9.09 -12.70
C ARG A 155 -20.92 -9.22 -14.13
N VAL A 156 -21.81 -9.27 -15.12
CA VAL A 156 -21.43 -9.22 -16.54
C VAL A 156 -21.71 -7.81 -17.01
N ASN A 157 -20.64 -7.06 -17.23
CA ASN A 157 -20.70 -5.66 -17.63
C ASN A 157 -20.00 -5.50 -18.97
N ASP A 158 -20.78 -5.21 -20.01
CA ASP A 158 -20.30 -5.06 -21.39
C ASP A 158 -19.42 -3.80 -21.54
N HIS A 159 -19.44 -2.90 -20.54
CA HIS A 159 -18.60 -1.72 -20.47
C HIS A 159 -17.28 -1.94 -19.71
N GLY A 160 -17.00 -3.17 -19.27
CA GLY A 160 -15.71 -3.60 -18.73
C GLY A 160 -15.72 -3.94 -17.23
N THR A 161 -14.53 -4.03 -16.64
CA THR A 161 -14.33 -4.44 -15.24
C THR A 161 -14.73 -3.37 -14.23
N GLY A 162 -14.95 -3.77 -12.98
CA GLY A 162 -15.19 -2.83 -11.88
C GLY A 162 -13.97 -1.94 -11.59
N PRO A 163 -14.13 -0.90 -10.76
CA PRO A 163 -13.02 -0.04 -10.36
C PRO A 163 -11.98 -0.83 -9.58
N TYR A 164 -10.73 -0.38 -9.67
CA TYR A 164 -9.68 -0.81 -8.77
C TYR A 164 -9.90 -0.13 -7.42
N TRP A 165 -9.83 -0.93 -6.37
CA TRP A 165 -9.95 -0.55 -4.97
C TRP A 165 -8.54 -0.42 -4.40
N ILE A 166 -8.13 0.82 -4.08
CA ILE A 166 -6.74 1.12 -3.76
C ILE A 166 -6.65 1.60 -2.32
N THR A 167 -5.91 0.87 -1.49
CA THR A 167 -5.71 1.16 -0.06
C THR A 167 -4.22 1.20 0.23
N PHE A 168 -3.75 2.13 1.06
CA PHE A 168 -2.31 2.31 1.27
C PHE A 168 -1.98 3.12 2.52
N ASP A 169 -0.71 3.08 2.94
CA ASP A 169 -0.16 4.04 3.90
C ASP A 169 0.14 5.36 3.19
N ARG A 170 -0.57 6.44 3.59
CA ARG A 170 -0.39 7.75 2.97
C ARG A 170 0.90 8.48 3.38
N SER A 171 1.69 7.91 4.31
CA SER A 171 2.99 8.46 4.69
C SER A 171 3.94 8.38 3.50
N LEU A 172 4.72 9.46 3.27
CA LEU A 172 5.77 9.42 2.25
C LEU A 172 6.88 8.46 2.69
N PRO A 173 7.30 7.49 1.84
CA PRO A 173 8.33 6.53 2.21
C PRO A 173 9.59 7.21 2.78
N ALA A 174 10.06 8.29 2.16
CA ALA A 174 11.22 9.06 2.62
C ALA A 174 11.13 9.55 4.08
N ALA A 175 9.93 9.86 4.58
CA ALA A 175 9.69 10.33 5.94
C ALA A 175 9.75 9.20 6.99
N THR A 176 9.53 7.95 6.57
CA THR A 176 9.34 6.81 7.49
C THR A 176 10.66 6.29 8.05
N LYS A 177 11.10 6.81 9.20
CA LYS A 177 12.33 6.35 9.87
C LYS A 177 12.19 5.00 10.59
N LYS A 178 10.98 4.69 11.06
CA LYS A 178 10.66 3.44 11.76
C LYS A 178 9.21 3.08 11.48
N LEU A 179 8.93 1.78 11.37
CA LEU A 179 7.55 1.32 11.26
C LEU A 179 6.83 1.46 12.61
N PRO A 180 5.64 2.10 12.64
CA PRO A 180 4.87 2.23 13.87
C PRO A 180 4.39 0.86 14.33
N MET A 181 4.73 0.47 15.56
CA MET A 181 4.40 -0.85 16.12
C MET A 181 2.90 -1.15 16.08
N ILE A 182 2.06 -0.13 16.31
CA ILE A 182 0.60 -0.27 16.28
C ILE A 182 0.06 -0.80 14.95
N LYS A 183 0.73 -0.49 13.82
CA LYS A 183 0.31 -0.94 12.47
C LYS A 183 0.78 -2.37 12.15
N ARG A 184 1.58 -2.97 13.02
CA ARG A 184 2.13 -4.33 12.87
C ARG A 184 1.43 -5.33 13.78
N LEU A 185 0.41 -4.93 14.53
CA LEU A 185 -0.23 -5.84 15.48
C LEU A 185 -1.30 -6.67 14.77
N GLY A 186 -1.31 -7.98 15.02
CA GLY A 186 -2.38 -8.86 14.54
C GLY A 186 -3.73 -8.67 15.25
N SER A 187 -3.79 -7.78 16.24
CA SER A 187 -4.99 -7.37 16.98
C SER A 187 -4.78 -6.00 17.62
N PRO A 188 -5.82 -5.22 17.94
CA PRO A 188 -5.64 -3.89 18.49
C PRO A 188 -5.06 -4.00 19.89
N ALA A 189 -4.10 -3.11 20.20
CA ALA A 189 -3.50 -3.03 21.54
C ALA A 189 -4.53 -2.79 22.66
N THR A 190 -5.74 -2.32 22.33
CA THR A 190 -6.80 -2.11 23.33
C THR A 190 -7.52 -3.39 23.75
N LYS A 191 -7.32 -4.52 23.05
CA LYS A 191 -7.88 -5.82 23.44
C LYS A 191 -7.05 -6.49 24.53
N LEU A 192 -7.22 -6.00 25.76
CA LEU A 192 -6.46 -6.46 26.93
C LEU A 192 -6.61 -7.97 27.19
N GLU A 193 -7.83 -8.51 27.08
CA GLU A 193 -8.10 -9.95 27.23
C GLU A 193 -7.31 -10.79 26.21
N THR A 194 -7.31 -10.38 24.94
CA THR A 194 -6.53 -11.05 23.88
C THR A 194 -5.03 -11.03 24.19
N PHE A 195 -4.51 -9.88 24.65
CA PHE A 195 -3.11 -9.76 25.06
C PHE A 195 -2.77 -10.68 26.26
N MET A 196 -3.66 -10.79 27.24
CA MET A 196 -3.45 -11.62 28.43
C MET A 196 -3.49 -13.12 28.15
N GLU A 197 -4.46 -13.58 27.37
CA GLU A 197 -4.69 -15.01 27.13
C GLU A 197 -3.77 -15.58 26.06
N TRP A 198 -3.57 -14.83 24.96
CA TRP A 198 -2.94 -15.35 23.74
C TRP A 198 -1.69 -14.57 23.30
N GLY A 199 -1.46 -13.41 23.92
CA GLY A 199 -0.54 -12.41 23.42
C GLY A 199 -1.04 -11.77 22.12
N ILE A 200 -0.47 -10.63 21.76
CA ILE A 200 -0.71 -9.98 20.46
C ILE A 200 0.49 -10.27 19.57
N SER A 201 0.26 -10.83 18.38
CA SER A 201 1.32 -11.03 17.39
C SER A 201 1.77 -9.69 16.81
N VAL A 202 3.06 -9.60 16.50
CA VAL A 202 3.70 -8.51 15.80
C VAL A 202 4.17 -9.04 14.46
N ASP A 203 3.56 -8.55 13.40
CA ASP A 203 3.90 -8.89 12.02
C ASP A 203 5.27 -8.31 11.66
N PRO A 204 6.09 -9.03 10.86
CA PRO A 204 7.42 -8.58 10.47
C PRO A 204 7.39 -7.42 9.46
N GLU A 205 6.24 -7.19 8.85
CA GLU A 205 6.01 -6.24 7.77
C GLU A 205 4.76 -5.40 8.05
N ILE A 206 4.64 -4.24 7.40
CA ILE A 206 3.35 -3.57 7.22
C ILE A 206 2.98 -3.60 5.75
N ARG A 207 1.71 -3.79 5.45
CA ARG A 207 1.20 -3.52 4.10
C ARG A 207 1.37 -2.02 3.80
N ASP A 208 1.94 -1.70 2.64
CA ASP A 208 2.22 -0.33 2.19
C ASP A 208 1.20 0.09 1.13
N ILE A 209 0.91 -0.78 0.16
CA ILE A 209 -0.09 -0.58 -0.90
C ILE A 209 -0.83 -1.90 -1.15
N LYS A 210 -2.13 -1.83 -1.37
CA LYS A 210 -2.96 -2.91 -1.89
C LYS A 210 -3.90 -2.38 -2.95
N VAL A 211 -3.87 -3.01 -4.11
CA VAL A 211 -4.73 -2.76 -5.25
C VAL A 211 -5.52 -4.03 -5.50
N ASP A 212 -6.82 -3.97 -5.25
CA ASP A 212 -7.76 -5.04 -5.58
C ASP A 212 -8.63 -4.60 -6.77
N ILE A 213 -9.16 -5.55 -7.54
CA ILE A 213 -10.19 -5.27 -8.53
C ILE A 213 -11.55 -5.75 -8.02
N THR A 214 -12.59 -4.94 -8.22
CA THR A 214 -13.96 -5.36 -7.91
C THR A 214 -14.49 -6.22 -9.04
N THR A 215 -14.76 -7.49 -8.75
CA THR A 215 -15.31 -8.45 -9.73
C THR A 215 -16.81 -8.64 -9.60
N ASP A 216 -17.36 -8.56 -8.37
CA ASP A 216 -18.81 -8.54 -8.14
C ASP A 216 -19.31 -7.12 -7.85
N GLN A 217 -19.71 -6.42 -8.92
CA GLN A 217 -20.21 -5.06 -8.81
C GLN A 217 -21.60 -4.98 -8.11
N ASN A 218 -22.30 -6.09 -7.88
CA ASN A 218 -23.61 -6.07 -7.20
C ASN A 218 -23.44 -5.84 -5.69
N GLY A 219 -22.33 -6.33 -5.12
CA GLY A 219 -21.96 -6.14 -3.71
C GLY A 219 -21.33 -4.77 -3.42
N PHE A 220 -20.92 -4.05 -4.46
CA PHE A 220 -20.17 -2.81 -4.37
C PHE A 220 -20.78 -1.78 -3.41
N GLY A 221 -22.10 -1.63 -3.44
CA GLY A 221 -22.80 -0.71 -2.54
C GLY A 221 -22.70 -1.07 -1.05
N PHE A 222 -22.68 -2.37 -0.71
CA PHE A 222 -22.44 -2.86 0.64
C PHE A 222 -20.98 -2.71 1.06
N ASP A 223 -20.03 -2.91 0.14
CA ASP A 223 -18.60 -2.71 0.45
C ASP A 223 -18.29 -1.24 0.74
N ILE A 224 -18.92 -0.32 -0.01
CA ILE A 224 -18.88 1.12 0.29
C ILE A 224 -19.47 1.37 1.69
N LYS A 225 -20.59 0.76 2.09
CA LYS A 225 -21.15 0.92 3.45
C LYS A 225 -20.14 0.60 4.56
N ASP A 226 -19.47 -0.53 4.45
CA ASP A 226 -18.60 -1.01 5.53
C ASP A 226 -17.32 -0.18 5.61
N LEU A 227 -16.78 0.23 4.45
CA LEU A 227 -15.75 1.26 4.34
C LEU A 227 -16.14 2.54 5.09
N MET A 228 -17.43 2.87 5.00
CA MET A 228 -18.01 4.11 5.48
C MET A 228 -18.19 4.11 7.02
N ILE A 229 -18.15 2.96 7.70
CA ILE A 229 -18.25 2.87 9.17
C ILE A 229 -16.89 3.17 9.85
N GLY A 230 -15.76 2.91 9.19
CA GLY A 230 -14.41 3.09 9.76
C GLY A 230 -13.88 4.53 9.79
N ARG A 231 -14.72 5.54 9.53
CA ARG A 231 -14.29 6.93 9.25
C ARG A 231 -14.12 7.83 10.48
N CYS A 232 -14.55 7.39 11.66
CA CYS A 232 -14.48 8.23 12.86
C CYS A 232 -13.06 8.29 13.43
N SER A 233 -12.64 9.53 13.73
CA SER A 233 -11.43 9.84 14.48
C SER A 233 -11.41 9.04 15.78
N THR A 234 -10.25 8.44 16.07
CA THR A 234 -9.97 7.82 17.38
C THR A 234 -9.91 8.84 18.51
N TYR A 235 -9.78 10.13 18.18
CA TYR A 235 -9.61 11.21 19.14
C TYR A 235 -10.91 11.98 19.39
N VAL A 236 -11.80 12.08 18.39
CA VAL A 236 -13.05 12.83 18.50
C VAL A 236 -14.19 12.07 17.84
N TYR A 237 -15.17 11.68 18.65
CA TYR A 237 -16.36 10.96 18.18
C TYR A 237 -17.11 11.77 17.11
N GLY A 238 -17.45 11.13 15.99
CA GLY A 238 -18.20 11.74 14.90
C GLY A 238 -17.43 12.72 14.01
N GLN A 239 -16.11 12.89 14.19
CA GLN A 239 -15.29 13.72 13.29
C GLN A 239 -14.39 12.87 12.40
N PHE A 240 -14.10 13.36 11.20
CA PHE A 240 -13.06 12.79 10.33
C PHE A 240 -11.68 13.11 10.89
N ASP A 241 -10.81 12.12 10.90
CA ASP A 241 -9.39 12.36 11.11
C ASP A 241 -8.75 12.75 9.78
N TYR A 242 -8.08 13.89 9.71
CA TYR A 242 -7.33 14.33 8.53
C TYR A 242 -5.82 14.05 8.69
N GLY A 243 -5.45 13.32 9.76
CA GLY A 243 -4.09 13.07 10.26
C GLY A 243 -3.23 14.32 10.25
N LEU A 244 -3.77 15.39 10.83
CA LEU A 244 -3.04 16.64 11.08
C LEU A 244 -1.90 16.45 12.08
N TYR A 245 -1.93 15.36 12.86
CA TYR A 245 -0.89 14.97 13.81
C TYR A 245 0.20 14.08 13.20
N GLU A 246 0.06 13.66 11.93
CA GLU A 246 1.14 12.95 11.25
C GLU A 246 2.35 13.88 11.08
N PRO A 247 3.60 13.34 11.13
CA PRO A 247 4.79 14.14 10.90
C PRO A 247 4.67 14.94 9.60
N PRO A 248 5.11 16.19 9.56
CA PRO A 248 5.08 16.97 8.33
C PRO A 248 5.89 16.21 7.26
N PRO A 249 5.36 16.14 6.03
CA PRO A 249 6.10 15.53 4.94
C PRO A 249 7.42 16.28 4.73
N PRO A 250 8.52 15.58 4.37
CA PRO A 250 9.75 16.24 3.95
C PRO A 250 9.46 17.18 2.78
N ALA A 251 10.25 18.25 2.66
CA ALA A 251 10.04 19.25 1.63
C ALA A 251 10.00 18.60 0.23
N PRO A 252 9.05 18.98 -0.64
CA PRO A 252 8.93 18.42 -1.98
C PRO A 252 10.07 18.93 -2.85
N SER A 253 11.20 18.23 -2.92
CA SER A 253 12.22 18.33 -4.00
C SER A 253 13.57 17.68 -3.71
N GLU A 254 13.85 17.17 -2.51
CA GLU A 254 15.17 16.57 -2.27
C GLU A 254 15.20 15.14 -2.82
N THR A 255 15.33 15.00 -4.14
CA THR A 255 15.97 13.81 -4.71
C THR A 255 17.29 13.66 -3.96
N PRO A 256 17.52 12.53 -3.26
CA PRO A 256 18.68 12.40 -2.39
C PRO A 256 19.94 12.59 -3.23
N SER A 257 20.79 13.55 -2.82
CA SER A 257 22.01 13.85 -3.55
C SER A 257 22.93 12.61 -3.57
N VAL A 258 23.80 12.51 -4.58
CA VAL A 258 24.80 11.44 -4.67
C VAL A 258 25.64 11.35 -3.38
N GLN A 259 25.96 12.49 -2.77
CA GLN A 259 26.70 12.55 -1.50
C GLN A 259 25.87 11.97 -0.35
N HIS A 260 24.60 12.35 -0.24
CA HIS A 260 23.71 11.81 0.79
C HIS A 260 23.53 10.29 0.68
N ILE A 261 23.38 9.77 -0.54
CA ILE A 261 23.29 8.33 -0.78
C ILE A 261 24.59 7.64 -0.36
N GLN A 262 25.73 8.18 -0.76
CA GLN A 262 27.04 7.62 -0.41
C GLN A 262 27.26 7.61 1.12
N GLU A 263 26.98 8.72 1.79
CA GLU A 263 27.07 8.84 3.25
C GLU A 263 26.14 7.85 3.96
N ALA A 264 24.90 7.71 3.48
CA ALA A 264 23.95 6.75 4.03
C ALA A 264 24.50 5.32 3.93
N LEU A 265 24.99 4.90 2.76
CA LEU A 265 25.57 3.57 2.55
C LEU A 265 26.81 3.32 3.42
N GLU A 266 27.71 4.30 3.52
CA GLU A 266 28.91 4.22 4.38
C GLU A 266 28.55 4.05 5.86
N GLN A 267 27.52 4.76 6.33
CA GLN A 267 27.05 4.66 7.72
C GLN A 267 26.44 3.29 8.06
N GLN A 268 26.01 2.50 7.08
CA GLN A 268 25.37 1.20 7.32
C GLN A 268 26.36 0.02 7.33
N GLN A 269 27.65 0.26 7.09
CA GLN A 269 28.66 -0.79 7.19
C GLN A 269 28.92 -1.17 8.66
N THR A 270 28.13 -2.11 9.18
CA THR A 270 28.31 -2.66 10.53
C THR A 270 29.57 -3.53 10.62
N ALA A 271 30.04 -3.81 11.84
CA ALA A 271 31.18 -4.70 12.05
C ALA A 271 30.94 -6.11 11.48
N GLU A 272 29.70 -6.60 11.54
CA GLU A 272 29.29 -7.90 10.97
C GLU A 272 29.41 -7.88 9.44
N ILE A 273 28.93 -6.83 8.79
CA ILE A 273 29.04 -6.63 7.33
C ILE A 273 30.50 -6.47 6.91
N GLN A 274 31.30 -5.74 7.67
CA GLN A 274 32.73 -5.54 7.40
C GLN A 274 33.57 -6.81 7.64
N SER A 275 33.13 -7.69 8.54
CA SER A 275 33.80 -8.96 8.84
C SER A 275 33.60 -10.02 7.76
N LEU A 276 32.58 -9.85 6.91
CA LEU A 276 32.34 -10.74 5.78
C LEU A 276 33.44 -10.56 4.73
N ASN A 277 34.06 -11.67 4.34
CA ASN A 277 35.05 -11.65 3.28
C ASN A 277 34.35 -11.47 1.92
N LEU A 278 34.16 -10.21 1.52
CA LEU A 278 33.56 -9.84 0.23
C LEU A 278 34.30 -10.43 -0.97
N ASN A 279 35.55 -10.90 -0.83
CA ASN A 279 36.26 -11.61 -1.90
C ASN A 279 35.64 -12.99 -2.22
N LEU A 280 34.72 -13.50 -1.39
CA LEU A 280 33.93 -14.70 -1.69
C LEU A 280 32.73 -14.40 -2.58
N LEU A 281 32.36 -13.12 -2.75
CA LEU A 281 31.31 -12.70 -3.64
C LEU A 281 31.85 -12.56 -5.06
N ARG A 282 31.18 -13.19 -6.02
CA ARG A 282 31.40 -13.00 -7.45
C ARG A 282 30.41 -11.96 -7.94
N LEU A 283 30.95 -10.90 -8.53
CA LEU A 283 30.19 -9.80 -9.12
C LEU A 283 30.27 -9.93 -10.65
N THR A 284 29.11 -9.91 -11.31
CA THR A 284 29.03 -9.92 -12.77
C THR A 284 28.18 -8.74 -13.23
N TRP A 285 28.73 -7.93 -14.13
CA TRP A 285 28.03 -6.79 -14.71
C TRP A 285 27.23 -7.18 -15.94
N GLY A 286 26.00 -6.68 -16.04
CA GLY A 286 25.18 -6.77 -17.25
C GLY A 286 25.66 -5.82 -18.36
N SER A 287 25.11 -5.99 -19.56
CA SER A 287 25.55 -5.29 -20.79
C SER A 287 25.38 -3.76 -20.77
N GLU A 288 24.61 -3.20 -19.84
CA GLU A 288 24.25 -1.78 -19.81
C GLU A 288 24.72 -1.02 -18.55
N ASN A 289 25.54 -1.64 -17.67
CA ASN A 289 25.95 -1.06 -16.37
C ASN A 289 24.77 -0.61 -15.47
N SER A 290 23.56 -1.05 -15.78
CA SER A 290 22.32 -0.81 -15.02
C SER A 290 21.92 -2.03 -14.18
N THR A 291 22.63 -3.15 -14.37
CA THR A 291 22.37 -4.44 -13.74
C THR A 291 23.68 -5.03 -13.23
N ILE A 292 23.67 -5.53 -12.00
CA ILE A 292 24.78 -6.28 -11.40
C ILE A 292 24.23 -7.53 -10.72
N THR A 293 24.89 -8.66 -10.94
CA THR A 293 24.59 -9.93 -10.28
C THR A 293 25.65 -10.20 -9.22
N ILE A 294 25.20 -10.58 -8.02
CA ILE A 294 26.06 -11.02 -6.92
C ILE A 294 25.72 -12.46 -6.55
N THR A 295 26.75 -13.30 -6.47
CA THR A 295 26.61 -14.66 -5.94
C THR A 295 27.79 -15.06 -5.06
N ASN A 296 27.54 -15.86 -4.03
CA ASN A 296 28.58 -16.53 -3.24
C ASN A 296 28.79 -18.00 -3.66
N HIS A 297 28.10 -18.46 -4.70
CA HIS A 297 28.20 -19.84 -5.16
C HIS A 297 29.45 -20.00 -6.03
N SER A 298 30.25 -21.04 -5.73
CA SER A 298 31.52 -21.27 -6.42
C SER A 298 31.36 -21.96 -7.78
N SER A 299 30.17 -22.50 -8.07
CA SER A 299 29.83 -23.20 -9.31
C SER A 299 28.62 -22.53 -10.00
N ASP A 300 28.41 -22.83 -11.29
CA ASP A 300 27.25 -22.33 -12.05
C ASP A 300 25.95 -23.10 -11.73
N GLY A 301 25.91 -23.79 -10.59
CA GLY A 301 24.72 -24.48 -10.10
C GLY A 301 23.70 -23.53 -9.49
N GLU A 302 22.50 -24.06 -9.30
CA GLU A 302 21.37 -23.36 -8.71
C GLU A 302 21.67 -22.91 -7.27
N CYS A 303 21.34 -21.65 -6.93
CA CYS A 303 21.59 -21.10 -5.60
C CYS A 303 20.38 -21.30 -4.67
N ASP A 304 20.60 -21.40 -3.37
CA ASP A 304 19.52 -21.57 -2.40
C ASP A 304 18.51 -20.41 -2.44
N LEU A 305 18.98 -19.18 -2.59
CA LEU A 305 18.12 -18.00 -2.73
C LEU A 305 18.37 -17.33 -4.07
N GLN A 306 17.30 -17.08 -4.82
CA GLN A 306 17.33 -16.41 -6.12
C GLN A 306 16.31 -15.28 -6.17
N TYR A 307 16.75 -14.03 -6.27
CA TYR A 307 15.86 -12.87 -6.30
C TYR A 307 16.36 -11.76 -7.21
N VAL A 308 15.41 -11.01 -7.77
CA VAL A 308 15.66 -9.70 -8.36
C VAL A 308 15.40 -8.62 -7.33
N ILE A 309 16.30 -7.63 -7.29
CA ILE A 309 16.22 -6.49 -6.38
C ILE A 309 16.30 -5.20 -7.21
N TYR A 310 15.23 -4.40 -7.17
CA TYR A 310 15.21 -3.09 -7.80
C TYR A 310 15.73 -2.02 -6.84
N VAL A 311 16.74 -1.26 -7.27
CA VAL A 311 17.33 -0.18 -6.50
C VAL A 311 16.67 1.14 -6.91
N GLN A 312 15.45 1.36 -6.41
CA GLN A 312 14.55 2.45 -6.82
C GLN A 312 15.16 3.83 -6.56
N PHE A 313 15.82 4.02 -5.41
CA PHE A 313 16.39 5.32 -5.04
C PHE A 313 17.56 5.78 -5.94
N LEU A 314 18.04 4.90 -6.84
CA LEU A 314 19.05 5.24 -7.86
C LEU A 314 18.45 5.58 -9.23
N ALA A 315 17.12 5.50 -9.40
CA ALA A 315 16.47 5.68 -10.70
C ALA A 315 16.83 7.03 -11.37
N ASP A 316 16.75 8.11 -10.59
CA ASP A 316 17.03 9.48 -11.02
C ASP A 316 18.53 9.87 -10.93
N ILE A 317 19.41 8.93 -10.56
CA ILE A 317 20.83 9.20 -10.39
C ILE A 317 21.58 8.83 -11.67
N GLU A 318 22.16 9.83 -12.32
CA GLU A 318 23.02 9.64 -13.51
C GLU A 318 24.51 9.50 -13.13
N GLN A 319 24.98 10.28 -12.15
CA GLN A 319 26.38 10.33 -11.77
C GLN A 319 26.76 9.19 -10.82
N LYS A 320 27.92 8.56 -11.05
CA LYS A 320 28.44 7.43 -10.24
C LYS A 320 27.46 6.25 -10.08
N ARG A 321 26.46 6.15 -10.96
CA ARG A 321 25.38 5.17 -10.91
C ARG A 321 25.88 3.73 -10.71
N ALA A 322 26.88 3.32 -11.49
CA ALA A 322 27.48 1.99 -11.39
C ALA A 322 28.16 1.75 -10.02
N THR A 323 28.98 2.69 -9.54
CA THR A 323 29.67 2.55 -8.24
C THR A 323 28.69 2.51 -7.06
N LEU A 324 27.61 3.30 -7.13
CA LEU A 324 26.56 3.29 -6.12
C LEU A 324 25.77 1.98 -6.15
N LEU A 325 25.46 1.47 -7.34
CA LEU A 325 24.79 0.18 -7.51
C LEU A 325 25.62 -0.97 -6.95
N GLU A 326 26.92 -1.01 -7.26
CA GLU A 326 27.84 -2.02 -6.74
C GLU A 326 27.92 -1.97 -5.21
N THR A 327 28.14 -0.77 -4.65
CA THR A 327 28.18 -0.57 -3.19
C THR A 327 26.87 -1.02 -2.54
N THR A 328 25.73 -0.65 -3.11
CA THR A 328 24.40 -1.04 -2.64
C THR A 328 24.22 -2.55 -2.67
N ALA A 329 24.53 -3.18 -3.80
CA ALA A 329 24.40 -4.61 -4.01
C ALA A 329 25.27 -5.41 -3.02
N CYS A 330 26.54 -5.03 -2.85
CA CYS A 330 27.44 -5.63 -1.88
C CYS A 330 26.92 -5.46 -0.45
N THR A 331 26.45 -4.26 -0.09
CA THR A 331 25.99 -3.94 1.25
C THR A 331 24.73 -4.73 1.61
N PHE A 332 23.74 -4.76 0.71
CA PHE A 332 22.53 -5.54 0.88
C PHE A 332 22.84 -7.04 0.97
N THR A 333 23.63 -7.57 0.03
CA THR A 333 23.97 -9.00 0.01
C THR A 333 24.71 -9.42 1.27
N ALA A 334 25.68 -8.62 1.73
CA ALA A 334 26.42 -8.90 2.96
C ALA A 334 25.49 -8.88 4.19
N ALA A 335 24.58 -7.91 4.26
CA ALA A 335 23.61 -7.83 5.35
C ALA A 335 22.67 -9.06 5.36
N ILE A 336 22.16 -9.49 4.19
CA ILE A 336 21.35 -10.72 4.10
C ILE A 336 22.17 -11.94 4.54
N ILE A 337 23.39 -12.13 4.01
CA ILE A 337 24.23 -13.29 4.34
C ILE A 337 24.56 -13.34 5.84
N SER A 338 24.74 -12.21 6.51
CA SER A 338 25.04 -12.18 7.95
C SER A 338 23.93 -12.79 8.84
N TYR A 339 22.69 -12.85 8.35
CA TYR A 339 21.55 -13.44 9.06
C TYR A 339 21.09 -14.79 8.47
N LEU A 340 21.72 -15.26 7.39
CA LEU A 340 21.43 -16.57 6.82
C LEU A 340 22.30 -17.67 7.46
N PRO A 341 21.83 -18.93 7.46
CA PRO A 341 22.68 -20.07 7.76
C PRO A 341 23.92 -20.11 6.86
N VAL A 342 25.09 -20.41 7.44
CA VAL A 342 26.41 -20.33 6.77
C VAL A 342 26.50 -21.13 5.47
N SER A 343 25.69 -22.18 5.31
CA SER A 343 25.68 -23.03 4.11
C SER A 343 24.89 -22.44 2.95
N LYS A 344 24.09 -21.39 3.16
CA LYS A 344 23.17 -20.88 2.13
C LYS A 344 23.91 -20.08 1.06
N THR A 345 23.56 -20.39 -0.17
CA THR A 345 24.04 -19.73 -1.37
C THR A 345 23.02 -18.74 -1.90
N VAL A 346 23.48 -17.61 -2.42
CA VAL A 346 22.63 -16.54 -2.93
C VAL A 346 22.98 -16.23 -4.38
N TYR A 347 21.96 -15.88 -5.14
CA TYR A 347 22.04 -15.27 -6.46
C TYR A 347 21.08 -14.09 -6.49
N PHE A 348 21.64 -12.89 -6.43
CA PHE A 348 20.88 -11.65 -6.40
C PHE A 348 21.21 -10.83 -7.63
N GLU A 349 20.18 -10.48 -8.40
CA GLU A 349 20.30 -9.59 -9.54
C GLU A 349 19.74 -8.22 -9.18
N PHE A 350 20.61 -7.22 -9.11
CA PHE A 350 20.25 -5.86 -8.79
C PHE A 350 20.06 -5.06 -10.07
N ARG A 351 18.93 -4.39 -10.19
CA ARG A 351 18.56 -3.56 -11.35
C ARG A 351 18.22 -2.15 -10.91
N ILE A 352 18.59 -1.16 -11.71
CA ILE A 352 18.04 0.19 -11.53
C ILE A 352 16.85 0.34 -12.49
N PRO A 353 15.65 0.65 -11.98
CA PRO A 353 14.47 0.81 -12.82
C PRO A 353 14.60 2.01 -13.76
N SER A 354 13.75 2.04 -14.78
CA SER A 354 13.69 3.12 -15.78
C SER A 354 13.10 4.42 -15.22
N SER A 355 12.37 4.34 -14.10
CA SER A 355 11.70 5.46 -13.45
C SER A 355 11.70 5.27 -11.94
N PRO A 356 11.68 6.36 -11.14
CA PRO A 356 11.49 6.32 -9.69
C PRO A 356 10.08 5.92 -9.27
N SER A 357 9.13 5.76 -10.20
CA SER A 357 7.78 5.27 -9.92
C SER A 357 7.70 3.74 -9.82
N LEU A 358 6.91 3.24 -8.87
CA LEU A 358 6.63 1.80 -8.74
C LEU A 358 5.87 1.24 -9.96
N SER A 359 5.12 2.08 -10.66
CA SER A 359 4.43 1.73 -11.91
C SER A 359 5.36 1.13 -12.96
N SER A 360 6.63 1.52 -12.99
CA SER A 360 7.62 1.00 -13.94
C SER A 360 7.93 -0.49 -13.77
N LEU A 361 7.56 -1.09 -12.62
CA LEU A 361 7.85 -2.48 -12.28
C LEU A 361 6.75 -3.47 -12.69
N ILE A 362 5.62 -2.97 -13.21
CA ILE A 362 4.51 -3.82 -13.71
C ILE A 362 4.92 -4.53 -15.01
N SER A 363 5.92 -4.02 -15.73
CA SER A 363 6.30 -4.50 -17.07
C SER A 363 7.30 -5.67 -17.02
N ALA A 364 6.75 -6.88 -17.10
CA ALA A 364 7.38 -8.19 -17.32
C ALA A 364 8.26 -8.78 -16.18
N PRO A 365 8.08 -10.07 -15.85
CA PRO A 365 8.90 -10.75 -14.87
C PRO A 365 10.36 -10.90 -15.36
N PRO A 366 11.31 -11.19 -14.45
CA PRO A 366 12.70 -11.38 -14.78
C PRO A 366 12.85 -12.60 -15.68
N ASN A 367 13.50 -12.41 -16.82
CA ASN A 367 13.91 -13.52 -17.66
C ASN A 367 15.21 -14.11 -17.12
N GLY A 368 15.27 -15.44 -16.98
CA GLY A 368 16.54 -16.17 -16.89
C GLY A 368 16.69 -17.12 -15.71
N PHE A 369 15.87 -17.03 -14.66
CA PHE A 369 15.92 -17.96 -13.52
C PHE A 369 14.63 -17.94 -12.69
N ASP A 370 14.39 -19.01 -11.94
CA ASP A 370 13.25 -19.10 -11.01
C ASP A 370 13.54 -18.34 -9.71
N ILE A 371 12.61 -17.47 -9.32
CA ILE A 371 12.70 -16.65 -8.10
C ILE A 371 12.24 -17.48 -6.89
N GLY A 372 12.89 -17.29 -5.75
CA GLY A 372 12.48 -17.86 -4.48
C GLY A 372 13.61 -18.52 -3.71
N ALA A 373 13.27 -19.07 -2.55
CA ALA A 373 14.14 -19.88 -1.72
C ALA A 373 13.92 -21.37 -2.01
N SER A 374 15.01 -22.13 -2.13
CA SER A 374 14.97 -23.56 -2.38
C SER A 374 14.83 -24.33 -1.06
N HIS A 375 13.75 -25.12 -0.95
CA HIS A 375 13.48 -25.94 0.24
C HIS A 375 13.11 -27.37 -0.12
N GLU A 376 13.53 -28.29 0.74
CA GLU A 376 13.03 -29.65 0.77
C GLU A 376 11.84 -29.71 1.74
N PHE A 377 10.62 -29.81 1.21
CA PHE A 377 9.40 -29.85 2.03
C PHE A 377 9.14 -31.22 2.67
N GLU A 378 9.65 -32.29 2.06
CA GLU A 378 9.60 -33.64 2.59
C GLU A 378 11.02 -34.11 2.91
N VAL A 379 11.36 -34.10 4.20
CA VAL A 379 12.71 -34.44 4.68
C VAL A 379 13.15 -35.81 4.16
N GLY A 380 14.24 -35.85 3.40
CA GLY A 380 14.81 -37.07 2.84
C GLY A 380 14.21 -37.48 1.49
N SER A 381 13.32 -36.68 0.90
CA SER A 381 12.83 -36.87 -0.47
C SER A 381 13.91 -36.56 -1.52
N GLY A 382 14.90 -35.72 -1.17
CA GLY A 382 15.90 -35.18 -2.08
C GLY A 382 15.32 -34.26 -3.16
N THR A 383 14.03 -33.88 -3.05
CA THR A 383 13.34 -33.02 -4.01
C THR A 383 13.24 -31.61 -3.43
N PHE A 384 13.90 -30.66 -4.09
CA PHE A 384 13.88 -29.26 -3.73
C PHE A 384 12.86 -28.51 -4.57
N ILE A 385 12.07 -27.66 -3.91
CA ILE A 385 11.07 -26.82 -4.55
C ILE A 385 11.40 -25.36 -4.23
N ARG A 386 11.33 -24.51 -5.25
CA ARG A 386 11.37 -23.05 -5.10
C ARG A 386 10.11 -22.57 -4.42
N ALA A 387 10.25 -22.15 -3.17
CA ALA A 387 9.22 -21.51 -2.40
C ALA A 387 9.35 -19.99 -2.54
N LEU A 388 8.21 -19.36 -2.77
CA LEU A 388 8.10 -17.91 -2.77
C LEU A 388 7.45 -17.45 -1.46
N PRO A 389 7.86 -16.28 -0.95
CA PRO A 389 7.24 -15.73 0.23
C PRO A 389 5.75 -15.43 0.03
N GLN A 390 4.85 -16.07 0.79
CA GLN A 390 3.40 -15.78 0.78
C GLN A 390 2.96 -14.78 1.89
N GLY A 391 2.17 -13.76 1.54
CA GLY A 391 1.59 -12.80 2.49
C GLY A 391 2.63 -11.94 3.23
N SER A 392 2.54 -11.85 4.56
CA SER A 392 3.53 -11.17 5.42
C SER A 392 4.34 -12.14 6.29
N ARG A 393 4.30 -13.45 6.00
CA ARG A 393 4.85 -14.50 6.89
C ARG A 393 5.92 -15.32 6.21
N ASP A 394 7.04 -15.60 6.86
CA ASP A 394 8.18 -16.35 6.29
C ASP A 394 7.96 -17.87 6.12
N TYR A 395 6.72 -18.33 5.86
CA TYR A 395 6.38 -19.72 5.52
C TYR A 395 5.38 -19.82 4.35
N SER A 396 5.39 -20.97 3.66
CA SER A 396 4.41 -21.32 2.63
C SER A 396 3.99 -22.77 2.81
N PHE A 397 2.68 -23.05 2.81
CA PHE A 397 2.16 -24.43 2.88
C PHE A 397 2.07 -25.09 1.50
N ARG A 398 1.98 -24.28 0.43
CA ARG A 398 1.99 -24.65 -1.00
C ARG A 398 2.32 -23.41 -1.83
N PRO A 399 3.01 -23.53 -2.98
CA PRO A 399 3.18 -22.41 -3.90
C PRO A 399 1.80 -21.96 -4.41
N PHE A 400 1.36 -20.77 -4.00
CA PHE A 400 0.31 -20.06 -4.72
C PHE A 400 0.95 -19.41 -5.93
N ALA A 401 0.32 -19.53 -7.10
CA ALA A 401 0.78 -18.87 -8.30
C ALA A 401 0.52 -17.36 -8.16
N HIS A 402 1.55 -16.58 -7.86
CA HIS A 402 1.55 -15.15 -8.16
C HIS A 402 2.22 -14.95 -9.51
N HIS A 403 1.80 -13.94 -10.27
CA HIS A 403 2.42 -13.64 -11.55
C HIS A 403 3.89 -13.22 -11.39
N TYR A 404 4.19 -12.40 -10.37
CA TYR A 404 5.53 -11.84 -10.19
C TYR A 404 5.79 -11.40 -8.74
N PHE A 405 7.01 -11.64 -8.25
CA PHE A 405 7.50 -11.20 -6.94
C PHE A 405 8.91 -10.62 -7.06
N THR A 406 9.15 -9.47 -6.44
CA THR A 406 10.47 -8.83 -6.41
C THR A 406 10.71 -8.05 -5.12
N VAL A 407 11.98 -7.77 -4.84
CA VAL A 407 12.40 -6.86 -3.77
C VAL A 407 12.67 -5.48 -4.35
N ILE A 408 12.34 -4.44 -3.59
CA ILE A 408 12.61 -3.04 -3.94
C ILE A 408 13.33 -2.38 -2.77
N LEU A 409 14.44 -1.72 -3.07
CA LEU A 409 15.13 -0.81 -2.16
C LEU A 409 14.71 0.61 -2.51
N ASP A 410 13.83 1.19 -1.69
CA ASP A 410 13.30 2.54 -1.92
C ASP A 410 14.05 3.63 -1.14
N LYS A 411 15.06 3.24 -0.34
CA LYS A 411 15.95 4.13 0.40
C LYS A 411 17.39 3.65 0.39
N ALA A 412 18.33 4.58 0.39
CA ALA A 412 19.76 4.26 0.57
C ALA A 412 20.06 3.69 1.97
N ALA A 413 19.32 4.15 2.98
CA ALA A 413 19.50 3.71 4.37
C ALA A 413 18.73 2.41 4.72
N PHE A 414 18.62 1.45 3.81
CA PHE A 414 17.75 0.26 3.90
C PHE A 414 18.04 -0.73 5.05
N ILE A 415 19.21 -0.65 5.72
CA ILE A 415 19.52 -1.49 6.90
C ILE A 415 19.00 -0.85 8.19
N GLN A 416 19.19 0.46 8.35
CA GLN A 416 18.83 1.21 9.57
C GLN A 416 17.40 1.74 9.55
N GLU A 417 16.84 1.94 8.36
CA GLU A 417 15.47 2.39 8.13
C GLU A 417 14.69 1.29 7.39
N PRO A 418 13.34 1.31 7.44
CA PRO A 418 12.50 0.37 6.72
C PRO A 418 12.48 0.67 5.22
N GLY A 419 13.61 0.41 4.55
CA GLY A 419 13.86 0.69 3.13
C GLY A 419 13.76 -0.52 2.21
N VAL A 420 13.33 -1.68 2.72
CA VAL A 420 13.08 -2.89 1.95
C VAL A 420 11.57 -3.07 1.78
N LEU A 421 11.12 -3.07 0.53
CA LEU A 421 9.73 -3.28 0.14
C LEU A 421 9.63 -4.56 -0.69
N PHE A 422 8.68 -5.42 -0.35
CA PHE A 422 8.30 -6.57 -1.16
C PHE A 422 7.18 -6.15 -2.10
N PHE A 423 7.31 -6.50 -3.37
CA PHE A 423 6.32 -6.21 -4.40
C PHE A 423 5.80 -7.52 -4.96
N THR A 424 4.50 -7.72 -4.86
CA THR A 424 3.79 -8.88 -5.39
C THR A 424 2.77 -8.41 -6.41
N LEU A 425 2.88 -8.92 -7.62
CA LEU A 425 1.87 -8.83 -8.67
C LEU A 425 1.18 -10.19 -8.75
N TRP A 426 -0.07 -10.23 -8.33
CA TRP A 426 -0.86 -11.46 -8.24
C TRP A 426 -1.36 -11.88 -9.61
N VAL A 427 -1.90 -10.93 -10.37
CA VAL A 427 -2.46 -11.12 -11.71
C VAL A 427 -1.79 -10.13 -12.65
N ASP A 428 -1.47 -10.56 -13.87
CA ASP A 428 -1.02 -9.65 -14.93
C ASP A 428 -2.18 -8.73 -15.34
N PRO A 429 -2.11 -7.41 -15.12
CA PRO A 429 -3.16 -6.48 -15.48
C PRO A 429 -3.41 -6.41 -17.00
N ALA A 430 -2.46 -6.89 -17.82
CA ALA A 430 -2.57 -6.91 -19.27
C ALA A 430 -3.30 -8.13 -19.83
N LEU A 431 -3.51 -9.18 -19.02
CA LEU A 431 -4.30 -10.35 -19.41
C LEU A 431 -5.78 -10.14 -19.05
N GLU A 432 -6.68 -10.79 -19.80
CA GLU A 432 -8.07 -10.88 -19.38
C GLU A 432 -8.10 -11.56 -18.00
N ILE A 433 -8.55 -10.82 -16.99
CA ILE A 433 -8.65 -11.32 -15.62
C ILE A 433 -9.70 -12.42 -15.60
N GLU A 434 -9.29 -13.67 -15.42
CA GLU A 434 -10.21 -14.77 -15.11
C GLU A 434 -10.79 -14.51 -13.72
N ILE A 435 -12.02 -14.01 -13.70
CA ILE A 435 -12.75 -13.68 -12.48
C ILE A 435 -13.14 -14.98 -11.78
N ASP A 436 -12.72 -15.14 -10.52
CA ASP A 436 -13.23 -16.20 -9.67
C ASP A 436 -14.72 -15.90 -9.36
N PRO A 437 -15.68 -16.76 -9.78
CA PRO A 437 -17.10 -16.52 -9.57
C PRO A 437 -17.53 -16.47 -8.09
N ASP A 438 -16.70 -17.00 -7.19
CA ASP A 438 -16.94 -17.06 -5.75
C ASP A 438 -16.22 -15.92 -4.98
N SER A 439 -15.36 -15.14 -5.66
CA SER A 439 -14.66 -13.98 -5.09
C SER A 439 -15.42 -12.68 -5.38
N THR A 440 -15.44 -11.75 -4.41
CA THR A 440 -16.00 -10.40 -4.59
C THR A 440 -14.95 -9.37 -5.01
N THR A 441 -13.69 -9.64 -4.68
CA THR A 441 -12.53 -8.77 -4.96
C THR A 441 -11.29 -9.62 -5.16
N ASP A 442 -10.55 -9.38 -6.23
CA ASP A 442 -9.32 -10.11 -6.52
C ASP A 442 -8.09 -9.21 -6.33
N PRO A 443 -7.06 -9.66 -5.60
CA PRO A 443 -5.85 -8.88 -5.42
C PRO A 443 -5.09 -8.80 -6.74
N ILE A 444 -4.66 -7.58 -7.11
CA ILE A 444 -3.86 -7.32 -8.30
C ILE A 444 -2.43 -7.03 -7.90
N ILE A 445 -2.21 -6.01 -7.06
CA ILE A 445 -0.89 -5.62 -6.56
C ILE A 445 -0.92 -5.53 -5.04
N GLU A 446 0.11 -6.08 -4.40
CA GLU A 446 0.36 -5.87 -2.98
C GLU A 446 1.82 -5.49 -2.76
N THR A 447 2.06 -4.47 -1.94
CA THR A 447 3.39 -4.13 -1.46
C THR A 447 3.44 -4.17 0.06
N CYS A 448 4.50 -4.78 0.60
CA CYS A 448 4.72 -4.93 2.04
C CYS A 448 6.09 -4.40 2.42
N ARG A 449 6.14 -3.48 3.39
CA ARG A 449 7.36 -2.87 3.87
C ARG A 449 7.89 -3.65 5.06
N SER A 450 9.11 -4.13 4.96
CA SER A 450 9.78 -4.86 6.02
C SER A 450 10.18 -3.94 7.18
N ALA A 451 10.06 -4.44 8.40
CA ALA A 451 10.49 -3.71 9.60
C ALA A 451 12.00 -3.61 9.75
N GLY A 452 12.79 -4.33 8.95
CA GLY A 452 14.24 -4.23 8.92
C GLY A 452 14.90 -5.38 8.18
N ILE A 453 16.22 -5.29 7.99
CA ILE A 453 16.97 -6.26 7.19
C ILE A 453 16.91 -7.69 7.74
N TYR A 454 16.80 -7.85 9.06
CA TYR A 454 16.63 -9.16 9.70
C TYR A 454 15.33 -9.83 9.25
N GLU A 455 14.20 -9.12 9.39
CA GLU A 455 12.88 -9.61 8.96
C GLU A 455 12.85 -9.87 7.46
N ALA A 456 13.48 -8.99 6.68
CA ALA A 456 13.60 -9.19 5.23
C ALA A 456 14.40 -10.45 4.89
N THR A 457 15.48 -10.72 5.63
CA THR A 457 16.27 -11.95 5.45
C THR A 457 15.46 -13.19 5.77
N ARG A 458 14.74 -13.18 6.89
CA ARG A 458 13.86 -14.29 7.29
C ARG A 458 12.83 -14.59 6.20
N ARG A 459 12.19 -13.53 5.68
CA ARG A 459 11.20 -13.62 4.59
C ARG A 459 11.79 -14.19 3.31
N LEU A 460 12.91 -13.64 2.83
CA LEU A 460 13.55 -14.08 1.59
C LEU A 460 14.15 -15.50 1.70
N GLY A 461 14.66 -15.86 2.87
CA GLY A 461 15.17 -17.20 3.13
C GLY A 461 14.07 -18.22 3.47
N MET A 462 12.81 -17.78 3.64
CA MET A 462 11.69 -18.60 4.08
C MET A 462 12.04 -19.46 5.31
N LEU A 463 12.75 -18.84 6.27
CA LEU A 463 13.43 -19.58 7.34
C LEU A 463 12.46 -20.34 8.26
N SER A 464 11.21 -19.89 8.41
CA SER A 464 10.21 -20.64 9.19
C SER A 464 9.86 -22.00 8.56
N VAL A 465 10.03 -22.17 7.25
CA VAL A 465 9.89 -23.48 6.58
C VAL A 465 10.96 -24.45 7.08
N GLU A 466 12.22 -24.00 7.14
CA GLU A 466 13.34 -24.82 7.60
C GLU A 466 13.26 -25.12 9.10
N GLU A 467 12.83 -24.12 9.87
CA GLU A 467 12.67 -24.21 11.32
C GLU A 467 11.43 -25.05 11.72
N ASN A 468 10.59 -25.46 10.76
CA ASN A 468 9.29 -26.10 10.97
C ASN A 468 8.37 -25.31 11.93
N ILE A 469 8.38 -23.98 11.81
CA ILE A 469 7.56 -23.09 12.64
C ILE A 469 6.33 -22.66 11.86
N TYR A 470 5.16 -23.10 12.32
CA TYR A 470 3.87 -22.78 11.69
C TYR A 470 3.19 -21.52 12.27
N ASP A 471 3.68 -21.01 13.41
CA ASP A 471 3.24 -19.78 14.05
C ASP A 471 4.43 -19.09 14.73
N SER A 472 5.24 -18.39 13.93
CA SER A 472 6.50 -17.74 14.35
C SER A 472 6.34 -16.28 14.77
N ALA A 473 5.11 -15.75 14.76
CA ALA A 473 4.93 -14.32 14.93
C ALA A 473 5.38 -13.89 16.33
N ARG A 474 6.42 -13.06 16.37
CA ARG A 474 6.92 -12.38 17.57
C ARG A 474 5.73 -11.84 18.36
N LYS A 475 5.67 -12.09 19.66
CA LYS A 475 4.61 -11.54 20.52
C LYS A 475 5.02 -10.18 21.08
N LEU A 476 4.06 -9.28 21.18
CA LEU A 476 4.20 -7.96 21.80
C LEU A 476 4.60 -8.15 23.28
N THR A 477 5.65 -7.45 23.74
CA THR A 477 6.03 -7.54 25.16
C THR A 477 5.11 -6.69 26.05
N ARG A 478 5.15 -6.91 27.37
CA ARG A 478 4.39 -6.08 28.33
C ARG A 478 4.82 -4.62 28.30
N GLU A 479 6.11 -4.37 28.16
CA GLU A 479 6.68 -3.02 28.10
C GLU A 479 6.20 -2.30 26.85
N GLU A 480 6.26 -2.96 25.69
CA GLU A 480 5.80 -2.41 24.42
C GLU A 480 4.28 -2.16 24.43
N HIS A 481 3.51 -3.09 24.98
CA HIS A 481 2.06 -2.95 25.12
C HIS A 481 1.69 -1.76 26.00
N ARG A 482 2.38 -1.59 27.14
CA ARG A 482 2.21 -0.44 28.03
C ARG A 482 2.54 0.88 27.33
N GLU A 483 3.67 0.94 26.61
CA GLU A 483 4.09 2.13 25.86
C GLU A 483 3.06 2.51 24.79
N LEU A 484 2.54 1.52 24.06
CA LEU A 484 1.50 1.73 23.05
C LEU A 484 0.21 2.29 23.63
N LEU A 485 -0.17 1.85 24.83
CA LEU A 485 -1.34 2.36 25.54
C LEU A 485 -1.08 3.71 26.23
N SER A 486 0.17 4.20 26.22
CA SER A 486 0.59 5.43 26.90
C SER A 486 0.22 5.45 28.40
N LEU A 487 0.37 4.30 29.08
CA LEU A 487 0.02 4.13 30.50
C LEU A 487 1.25 4.18 31.40
N SER A 488 1.09 4.70 32.62
CA SER A 488 2.10 4.52 33.66
C SER A 488 2.23 3.04 34.05
N PRO A 489 3.36 2.60 34.63
CA PRO A 489 3.47 1.23 35.16
C PRO A 489 2.34 0.87 36.14
N GLU A 490 1.94 1.79 37.01
CA GLU A 490 0.89 1.56 38.01
C GLU A 490 -0.49 1.45 37.36
N GLU A 491 -0.81 2.32 36.41
CA GLU A 491 -2.08 2.28 35.65
C GLU A 491 -2.20 1.00 34.82
N TYR A 492 -1.08 0.55 34.25
CA TYR A 492 -1.00 -0.66 33.46
C TYR A 492 -1.27 -1.90 34.31
N GLU A 493 -0.62 -2.03 35.47
CA GLU A 493 -0.88 -3.14 36.39
C GLU A 493 -2.33 -3.15 36.88
N GLN A 494 -2.94 -1.99 37.15
CA GLN A 494 -4.35 -1.92 37.51
C GLN A 494 -5.26 -2.45 36.40
N LYS A 495 -4.99 -2.11 35.13
CA LYS A 495 -5.77 -2.59 33.98
C LYS A 495 -5.56 -4.07 33.65
N MET A 496 -4.41 -4.63 34.00
CA MET A 496 -4.05 -6.03 33.72
C MET A 496 -4.51 -7.02 34.81
N ASN A 497 -5.03 -6.52 35.94
CA ASN A 497 -5.49 -7.31 37.09
C ASN A 497 -7.03 -7.45 37.17
N PHE A 498 -7.76 -6.91 36.20
CA PHE A 498 -9.19 -7.13 35.96
C PHE A 498 -9.36 -8.05 34.75
#